data_AF-A0A9X5TZG8-F1
#
_entry.id   AF-A0A9X5TZG8-F1
#
_cell.length_a   1.000
_cell.length_b   1.000
_cell.length_c   1.000
_cell.angle_alpha   90.00
_cell.angle_beta   90.00
_cell.angle_gamma   90.00
#
_symmetry.space_group_name_H-M   'P 1'
#
loop_
_entity.id
_entity.type
_entity.pdbx_description
1 polymer ?
#
loop_
_entity_poly.entity_id
_entity_poly.type
_entity_poly.pdbx_seq_one_letter_code
_entity_poly.pdbx_strand_id
1 'polypeptide(L)'
;MVNIAPNSINAQATRESSRRSWSAVRGFARLILGLFLVLVAPLQLAIAVYDQAHHGMGEAVDWPNWTGWVMVLCGIGVLSRGAGLRRSGRQKMAEIAEKWAALERQRSEVERVFSDLVGAGHYEIGLTARHEHARAERTRVGARIAAHRSPGFFASLSEASGGAEDKILAQMDRLAHADAAIMAARDFFACAPGWRDVWKTEIGPIIEDLDVLDDVADTLESVNAAPGILAEIEAFRERVGDHKDTVNDLGKRLEAGQVGPAQALEELDRITGEARARTAELIEDSLLTDASPLGRQRYARWKDMGIRLTAANAEYDAAYWSQDADTDIEYNPAATIRLTANSAGVDFEGLPAPATGVLTAGHSPVYLLPMYLDRYLSDNLDEAGEGSSST
;
A
#
# COMPACT_ATOMS: atom_id res chain seq x y z
N MET A 1 -31.56 51.10 -26.94
CA MET A 1 -30.12 51.30 -26.64
C MET A 1 -29.57 49.98 -26.14
N VAL A 2 -28.93 49.22 -27.03
CA VAL A 2 -28.34 47.90 -26.74
C VAL A 2 -26.95 48.15 -26.18
N ASN A 3 -26.74 47.80 -24.91
CA ASN A 3 -25.42 47.87 -24.27
C ASN A 3 -24.72 46.52 -24.49
N ILE A 4 -23.73 46.49 -25.39
CA ILE A 4 -22.89 45.34 -25.68
C ILE A 4 -21.82 45.29 -24.58
N ALA A 5 -21.96 44.35 -23.65
CA ALA A 5 -20.87 43.97 -22.74
C ALA A 5 -19.87 43.08 -23.50
N PRO A 6 -18.55 43.33 -23.42
CA PRO A 6 -17.54 42.52 -24.09
C PRO A 6 -17.30 41.19 -23.36
N ASN A 7 -17.23 40.10 -24.13
CA ASN A 7 -17.02 38.72 -23.69
C ASN A 7 -15.69 38.53 -22.92
N SER A 8 -15.78 38.06 -21.68
CA SER A 8 -14.66 37.67 -20.80
C SER A 8 -13.86 36.45 -21.28
N ILE A 9 -14.41 35.68 -22.22
CA ILE A 9 -13.81 34.44 -22.76
C ILE A 9 -12.56 34.73 -23.62
N ASN A 10 -12.55 35.84 -24.37
CA ASN A 10 -11.39 36.20 -25.21
C ASN A 10 -10.21 36.78 -24.41
N ALA A 11 -10.44 37.31 -23.20
CA ALA A 11 -9.39 37.84 -22.33
C ALA A 11 -8.68 36.74 -21.51
N GLN A 12 -9.36 35.62 -21.23
CA GLN A 12 -8.78 34.47 -20.54
C GLN A 12 -7.95 33.58 -21.49
N ALA A 13 -8.44 33.32 -22.71
CA ALA A 13 -7.71 32.53 -23.71
C ALA A 13 -6.39 33.20 -24.16
N THR A 14 -6.35 34.54 -24.21
CA THR A 14 -5.13 35.31 -24.51
C THR A 14 -4.17 35.41 -23.32
N ARG A 15 -4.67 35.37 -22.06
CA ARG A 15 -3.81 35.31 -20.85
C ARG A 15 -3.15 33.94 -20.68
N GLU A 16 -3.83 32.85 -21.02
CA GLU A 16 -3.28 31.50 -20.93
C GLU A 16 -2.28 31.20 -22.05
N SER A 17 -2.54 31.65 -23.28
CA SER A 17 -1.56 31.53 -24.37
C SER A 17 -0.33 32.40 -24.11
N SER A 18 -0.50 33.61 -23.54
CA SER A 18 0.60 34.49 -23.14
C SER A 18 1.43 33.93 -21.98
N ARG A 19 0.82 33.24 -21.00
CA ARG A 19 1.54 32.59 -19.89
C ARG A 19 2.30 31.35 -20.34
N ARG A 20 1.73 30.54 -21.25
CA ARG A 20 2.42 29.39 -21.88
C ARG A 20 3.55 29.82 -22.82
N SER A 21 3.40 30.94 -23.53
CA SER A 21 4.47 31.52 -24.35
C SER A 21 5.62 32.03 -23.47
N TRP A 22 5.33 32.71 -22.37
CA TRP A 22 6.36 33.23 -21.46
C TRP A 22 7.11 32.15 -20.66
N SER A 23 6.48 31.01 -20.35
CA SER A 23 7.17 29.89 -19.70
C SER A 23 8.08 29.13 -20.68
N ALA A 24 7.64 28.94 -21.93
CA ALA A 24 8.46 28.35 -22.99
C ALA A 24 9.65 29.27 -23.35
N VAL A 25 9.43 30.58 -23.43
CA VAL A 25 10.49 31.58 -23.66
C VAL A 25 11.47 31.64 -22.49
N ARG A 26 11.02 31.50 -21.23
CA ARG A 26 11.92 31.42 -20.06
C ARG A 26 12.71 30.12 -20.00
N GLY A 27 12.12 28.99 -20.40
CA GLY A 27 12.83 27.71 -20.52
C GLY A 27 13.87 27.72 -21.63
N PHE A 28 13.52 28.27 -22.79
CA PHE A 28 14.42 28.45 -23.92
C PHE A 28 15.53 29.48 -23.64
N ALA A 29 15.22 30.58 -22.95
CA ALA A 29 16.21 31.56 -22.52
C ALA A 29 17.20 30.97 -21.49
N ARG A 30 16.76 30.07 -20.60
CA ARG A 30 17.65 29.36 -19.67
C ARG A 30 18.52 28.33 -20.37
N LEU A 31 18.00 27.64 -21.38
CA LEU A 31 18.79 26.73 -22.23
C LEU A 31 19.80 27.50 -23.09
N ILE A 32 19.41 28.64 -23.67
CA ILE A 32 20.33 29.53 -24.41
C ILE A 32 21.36 30.12 -23.48
N LEU A 33 20.98 30.61 -22.29
CA LEU A 33 21.94 31.16 -21.32
C LEU A 33 22.90 30.08 -20.83
N GLY A 34 22.41 28.86 -20.56
CA GLY A 34 23.24 27.71 -20.20
C GLY A 34 24.19 27.30 -21.34
N LEU A 35 23.70 27.25 -22.59
CA LEU A 35 24.49 26.96 -23.77
C LEU A 35 25.54 28.06 -24.04
N PHE A 36 25.16 29.33 -23.88
CA PHE A 36 26.03 30.49 -24.04
C PHE A 36 27.13 30.50 -22.97
N LEU A 37 26.81 30.20 -21.71
CA LEU A 37 27.81 30.11 -20.65
C LEU A 37 28.75 28.91 -20.82
N VAL A 38 28.23 27.77 -21.29
CA VAL A 38 29.03 26.56 -21.58
C VAL A 38 29.92 26.72 -22.81
N LEU A 39 29.55 27.55 -23.79
CA LEU A 39 30.36 27.81 -25.00
C LEU A 39 31.30 29.01 -24.86
N VAL A 40 30.88 30.08 -24.17
CA VAL A 40 31.68 31.31 -24.06
C VAL A 40 32.89 31.13 -23.16
N ALA A 41 32.78 30.39 -22.05
CA ALA A 41 33.90 30.12 -21.17
C ALA A 41 35.05 29.34 -21.84
N PRO A 42 34.81 28.21 -22.55
CA PRO A 42 35.87 27.50 -23.26
C PRO A 42 36.33 28.21 -24.53
N LEU A 43 35.50 29.03 -25.19
CA LEU A 43 35.92 29.86 -26.31
C LEU A 43 36.88 30.98 -25.83
N GLN A 44 36.59 31.62 -24.70
CA GLN A 44 37.47 32.60 -24.06
C GLN A 44 38.79 31.95 -23.61
N LEU A 45 38.74 30.72 -23.09
CA LEU A 45 39.92 29.94 -22.74
C LEU A 45 40.74 29.54 -23.99
N ALA A 46 40.09 29.14 -25.08
CA ALA A 46 40.76 28.80 -26.34
C ALA A 46 41.38 30.04 -27.01
N ILE A 47 40.72 31.20 -26.94
CA ILE A 47 41.27 32.48 -27.40
C ILE A 47 42.46 32.90 -26.53
N ALA A 48 42.36 32.80 -25.21
CA ALA A 48 43.46 33.12 -24.30
C ALA A 48 44.67 32.18 -24.47
N VAL A 49 44.44 30.88 -24.70
CA VAL A 49 45.52 29.90 -25.00
C VAL A 49 46.12 30.13 -26.39
N TYR A 50 45.31 30.50 -27.38
CA TYR A 50 45.77 30.84 -28.73
C TYR A 50 46.60 32.14 -28.74
N ASP A 51 46.19 33.14 -27.97
CA ASP A 51 46.91 34.41 -27.80
C ASP A 51 48.22 34.21 -27.01
N GLN A 52 48.18 33.38 -25.95
CA GLN A 52 49.35 32.99 -25.15
C GLN A 52 50.35 32.13 -25.92
N ALA A 53 49.91 31.39 -26.94
CA ALA A 53 50.79 30.60 -27.81
C ALA A 53 51.49 31.45 -28.90
N HIS A 54 50.96 32.64 -29.23
CA HIS A 54 51.49 33.49 -30.29
C HIS A 54 52.16 34.79 -29.80
N HIS A 55 51.78 35.34 -28.64
CA HIS A 55 52.34 36.58 -28.11
C HIS A 55 52.82 36.40 -26.67
N GLY A 56 54.15 36.35 -26.50
CA GLY A 56 54.82 36.09 -25.23
C GLY A 56 54.44 37.07 -24.10
N MET A 57 54.49 36.52 -22.88
CA MET A 57 54.06 37.05 -21.58
C MET A 57 54.20 38.58 -21.40
N GLY A 58 53.05 39.28 -21.38
CA GLY A 58 52.94 40.68 -21.00
C GLY A 58 51.59 40.97 -20.34
N GLU A 59 51.63 41.13 -19.01
CA GLU A 59 50.65 41.68 -18.05
C GLU A 59 49.13 41.44 -18.19
N ALA A 60 48.59 40.87 -17.10
CA ALA A 60 47.19 40.86 -16.66
C ALA A 60 46.17 40.08 -17.51
N VAL A 61 46.27 38.75 -17.47
CA VAL A 61 45.08 37.90 -17.64
C VAL A 61 44.37 37.82 -16.29
N ASP A 62 43.30 38.59 -16.10
CA ASP A 62 42.39 38.45 -14.95
C ASP A 62 41.81 37.03 -14.96
N TRP A 63 42.28 36.21 -14.01
CA TRP A 63 41.82 34.85 -13.84
C TRP A 63 40.30 34.82 -13.62
N PRO A 64 39.54 33.89 -14.22
CA PRO A 64 38.09 33.83 -14.06
C PRO A 64 37.72 33.81 -12.57
N ASN A 65 36.84 34.72 -12.16
CA ASN A 65 36.37 34.80 -10.79
C ASN A 65 35.97 33.42 -10.24
N TRP A 66 36.34 33.11 -9.00
CA TRP A 66 36.03 31.84 -8.34
C TRP A 66 34.53 31.49 -8.38
N THR A 67 33.67 32.51 -8.48
CA THR A 67 32.22 32.40 -8.67
C THR A 67 31.82 31.75 -9.99
N GLY A 68 32.57 31.95 -11.08
CA GLY A 68 32.35 31.30 -12.37
C GLY A 68 32.55 29.77 -12.30
N TRP A 69 33.59 29.33 -11.59
CA TRP A 69 33.85 27.90 -11.36
C TRP A 69 32.77 27.25 -10.49
N VAL A 70 32.30 27.94 -9.46
CA VAL A 70 31.16 27.47 -8.64
C VAL A 70 29.91 27.30 -9.48
N MET A 71 29.59 28.24 -10.37
CA MET A 71 28.41 28.15 -11.24
C MET A 71 28.49 27.00 -12.25
N VAL A 72 29.67 26.71 -12.80
CA VAL A 72 29.89 25.55 -13.69
C VAL A 72 29.70 24.24 -12.94
N LEU A 73 30.28 24.10 -11.73
CA LEU A 73 30.11 22.92 -10.90
C LEU A 73 28.64 22.71 -10.48
N CYS A 74 27.93 23.79 -10.12
CA CYS A 74 26.49 23.73 -9.86
C CYS A 74 25.70 23.31 -11.11
N GLY A 75 26.03 23.83 -12.29
CA GLY A 75 25.41 23.45 -13.55
C GLY A 75 25.61 21.97 -13.90
N ILE A 76 26.83 21.47 -13.73
CA ILE A 76 27.17 20.04 -13.92
C ILE A 76 26.42 19.17 -12.90
N GLY A 77 26.34 19.60 -11.63
CA GLY A 77 25.60 18.90 -10.58
C GLY A 77 24.10 18.78 -10.86
N VAL A 78 23.48 19.84 -11.38
CA VAL A 78 22.06 19.81 -11.76
C VAL A 78 21.82 18.91 -12.99
N LEU A 79 22.71 18.96 -13.99
CA LEU A 79 22.62 18.12 -15.18
C LEU A 79 22.88 16.64 -14.88
N SER A 80 23.86 16.33 -14.02
CA SER A 80 24.16 14.96 -13.60
C SER A 80 23.02 14.38 -12.76
N ARG A 81 22.44 15.18 -11.86
CA ARG A 81 21.23 14.81 -11.12
C ARG A 81 20.04 14.58 -12.06
N GLY A 82 19.81 15.46 -13.03
CA GLY A 82 18.76 15.29 -14.04
C GLY A 82 18.94 14.06 -14.93
N ALA A 83 20.17 13.78 -15.35
CA ALA A 83 20.50 12.58 -16.12
C ALA A 83 20.35 11.29 -15.29
N GLY A 84 20.73 11.34 -14.01
CA GLY A 84 20.53 10.26 -13.04
C GLY A 84 19.05 9.92 -12.85
N LEU A 85 18.21 10.94 -12.63
CA LEU A 85 16.75 10.77 -12.51
C LEU A 85 16.14 10.19 -13.80
N ARG A 86 16.57 10.65 -14.98
CA ARG A 86 16.11 10.09 -16.27
C ARG A 86 16.56 8.65 -16.48
N ARG A 87 17.74 8.26 -15.98
CA ARG A 87 18.24 6.87 -16.07
C ARG A 87 17.46 5.97 -15.12
N SER A 88 17.29 6.39 -13.87
CA SER A 88 16.49 5.68 -12.86
C SER A 88 15.04 5.52 -13.31
N GLY A 89 14.40 6.58 -13.83
CA GLY A 89 13.05 6.51 -14.38
C GLY A 89 12.94 5.52 -15.56
N ARG A 90 13.91 5.50 -16.48
CA ARG A 90 13.95 4.50 -17.57
C ARG A 90 14.12 3.08 -17.05
N GLN A 91 14.93 2.86 -16.01
CA GLN A 91 15.09 1.55 -15.39
C GLN A 91 13.78 1.07 -14.74
N LYS A 92 13.13 1.92 -13.93
CA LYS A 92 11.81 1.59 -13.35
C LYS A 92 10.75 1.30 -14.41
N MET A 93 10.77 2.03 -15.53
CA MET A 93 9.84 1.75 -16.65
C MET A 93 10.12 0.41 -17.33
N ALA A 94 11.39 0.02 -17.46
CA ALA A 94 11.75 -1.29 -17.98
C ALA A 94 11.27 -2.41 -17.03
N GLU A 95 11.46 -2.22 -15.73
CA GLU A 95 10.97 -3.14 -14.70
C GLU A 95 9.45 -3.28 -14.71
N ILE A 96 8.70 -2.17 -14.76
CA ILE A 96 7.24 -2.19 -14.89
C ILE A 96 6.82 -2.92 -16.18
N ALA A 97 7.49 -2.66 -17.31
CA ALA A 97 7.15 -3.33 -18.55
C ALA A 97 7.41 -4.84 -18.49
N GLU A 98 8.51 -5.27 -17.86
CA GLU A 98 8.87 -6.66 -17.67
C GLU A 98 7.90 -7.39 -16.74
N LYS A 99 7.66 -6.85 -15.54
CA LYS A 99 6.72 -7.43 -14.58
C LYS A 99 5.30 -7.50 -15.17
N TRP A 100 4.86 -6.47 -15.91
CA TRP A 100 3.54 -6.46 -16.53
C TRP A 100 3.41 -7.54 -17.61
N ALA A 101 4.46 -7.73 -18.42
CA ALA A 101 4.49 -8.80 -19.41
C ALA A 101 4.48 -10.19 -18.76
N ALA A 102 5.12 -10.36 -17.60
CA ALA A 102 5.08 -11.61 -16.84
C ALA A 102 3.67 -11.93 -16.33
N LEU A 103 2.99 -10.94 -15.72
CA LEU A 103 1.59 -11.06 -15.28
C LEU A 103 0.65 -11.44 -16.42
N GLU A 104 0.79 -10.78 -17.58
CA GLU A 104 -0.11 -11.06 -18.72
C GLU A 104 0.13 -12.44 -19.33
N ARG A 105 1.35 -12.98 -19.25
CA ARG A 105 1.65 -14.35 -19.71
C ARG A 105 0.96 -15.43 -18.87
N GLN A 106 0.84 -15.23 -17.56
CA GLN A 106 0.22 -16.20 -16.65
C GLN A 106 -1.30 -16.13 -16.65
N ARG A 107 -1.87 -15.04 -17.15
CA ARG A 107 -3.31 -14.76 -17.10
C ARG A 107 -4.19 -15.90 -17.65
N SER A 108 -3.83 -16.51 -18.78
CA SER A 108 -4.65 -17.58 -19.38
C SER A 108 -4.64 -18.85 -18.54
N GLU A 109 -3.54 -19.14 -17.85
CA GLU A 109 -3.47 -20.27 -16.93
C GLU A 109 -4.31 -20.00 -15.68
N VAL A 110 -4.21 -18.80 -15.11
CA VAL A 110 -5.01 -18.39 -13.94
C VAL A 110 -6.51 -18.44 -14.27
N GLU A 111 -6.92 -17.96 -15.44
CA GLU A 111 -8.32 -18.01 -15.89
C GLU A 111 -8.83 -19.45 -16.02
N ARG A 112 -8.00 -20.34 -16.57
CA ARG A 112 -8.33 -21.76 -16.69
C ARG A 112 -8.48 -22.41 -15.31
N VAL A 113 -7.52 -22.17 -14.42
CA VAL A 113 -7.56 -22.72 -13.05
C VAL A 113 -8.74 -22.17 -12.27
N PHE A 114 -9.03 -20.87 -12.38
CA PHE A 114 -10.21 -20.28 -11.77
C PHE A 114 -11.49 -20.94 -12.28
N SER A 115 -11.60 -21.16 -13.59
CA SER A 115 -12.76 -21.86 -14.20
C SER A 115 -12.90 -23.30 -13.68
N ASP A 116 -11.79 -24.01 -13.47
CA ASP A 116 -11.77 -25.37 -12.90
C ASP A 116 -12.17 -25.38 -11.40
N LEU A 117 -11.98 -24.26 -10.69
CA LEU A 117 -12.36 -24.06 -9.29
C LEU A 117 -13.83 -23.60 -9.11
N VAL A 118 -14.53 -23.22 -10.17
CA VAL A 118 -15.96 -22.91 -10.12
C VAL A 118 -16.72 -24.18 -9.72
N GLY A 119 -17.39 -24.15 -8.57
CA GLY A 119 -17.99 -25.33 -7.93
C GLY A 119 -17.19 -25.92 -6.76
N ALA A 120 -16.10 -25.28 -6.32
CA ALA A 120 -15.28 -25.71 -5.17
C ALA A 120 -15.93 -25.54 -3.78
N GLY A 121 -17.25 -25.35 -3.71
CA GLY A 121 -18.00 -25.27 -2.45
C GLY A 121 -17.94 -23.90 -1.80
N HIS A 122 -17.80 -23.85 -0.46
CA HIS A 122 -17.98 -22.63 0.36
C HIS A 122 -17.05 -21.46 -0.03
N TYR A 123 -15.88 -21.75 -0.62
CA TYR A 123 -14.88 -20.75 -1.01
C TYR A 123 -15.04 -20.21 -2.44
N GLU A 124 -16.01 -20.69 -3.20
CA GLU A 124 -16.28 -20.21 -4.56
C GLU A 124 -16.58 -18.70 -4.57
N ILE A 125 -17.39 -18.23 -3.61
CA ILE A 125 -17.79 -16.81 -3.50
C ILE A 125 -16.56 -15.94 -3.25
N GLY A 126 -15.69 -16.34 -2.31
CA GLY A 126 -14.45 -15.63 -1.99
C GLY A 126 -13.45 -15.61 -3.14
N LEU A 127 -13.25 -16.74 -3.81
CA LEU A 127 -12.37 -16.84 -4.98
C LEU A 127 -12.89 -16.01 -6.15
N THR A 128 -14.20 -15.98 -6.36
CA THR A 128 -14.85 -15.15 -7.38
C THR A 128 -14.62 -13.67 -7.09
N ALA A 129 -14.88 -13.24 -5.85
CA ALA A 129 -14.63 -11.85 -5.45
C ALA A 129 -13.17 -11.46 -5.63
N ARG A 130 -12.21 -12.31 -5.22
CA ARG A 130 -10.79 -12.06 -5.48
C ARG A 130 -10.52 -11.91 -6.97
N HIS A 131 -11.02 -12.82 -7.80
CA HIS A 131 -10.80 -12.78 -9.24
C HIS A 131 -11.35 -11.48 -9.86
N GLU A 132 -12.54 -11.04 -9.43
CA GLU A 132 -13.14 -9.78 -9.85
C GLU A 132 -12.31 -8.56 -9.40
N HIS A 133 -11.86 -8.52 -8.15
CA HIS A 133 -10.99 -7.46 -7.64
C HIS A 133 -9.66 -7.40 -8.40
N ALA A 134 -9.02 -8.55 -8.63
CA ALA A 134 -7.79 -8.64 -9.40
C ALA A 134 -8.00 -8.20 -10.86
N ARG A 135 -9.14 -8.51 -11.48
CA ARG A 135 -9.49 -8.07 -12.84
C ARG A 135 -9.71 -6.56 -12.91
N ALA A 136 -10.40 -5.98 -11.94
CA ALA A 136 -10.61 -4.54 -11.83
C ALA A 136 -9.28 -3.82 -11.64
N GLU A 137 -8.42 -4.31 -10.74
CA GLU A 137 -7.11 -3.72 -10.47
C GLU A 137 -6.16 -3.86 -11.66
N ARG A 138 -6.17 -5.01 -12.36
CA ARG A 138 -5.43 -5.20 -13.62
C ARG A 138 -5.85 -4.17 -14.67
N THR A 139 -7.14 -3.86 -14.78
CA THR A 139 -7.63 -2.81 -15.69
C THR A 139 -7.10 -1.42 -15.30
N ARG A 140 -7.15 -1.08 -14.00
CA ARG A 140 -6.65 0.19 -13.47
C ARG A 140 -5.14 0.35 -13.69
N VAL A 141 -4.36 -0.67 -13.32
CA VAL A 141 -2.89 -0.70 -13.51
C VAL A 141 -2.54 -0.60 -14.99
N GLY A 142 -3.23 -1.36 -15.86
CA GLY A 142 -3.03 -1.29 -17.31
C GLY A 142 -3.28 0.12 -17.87
N ALA A 143 -4.35 0.79 -17.43
CA ALA A 143 -4.63 2.17 -17.81
C ALA A 143 -3.55 3.15 -17.31
N ARG A 144 -3.07 2.98 -16.07
CA ARG A 144 -1.95 3.78 -15.52
C ARG A 144 -0.68 3.57 -16.34
N ILE A 145 -0.28 2.34 -16.61
CA ILE A 145 0.91 2.02 -17.44
C ILE A 145 0.78 2.65 -18.83
N ALA A 146 -0.40 2.56 -19.47
CA ALA A 146 -0.64 3.19 -20.77
C ALA A 146 -0.49 4.71 -20.72
N ALA A 147 -1.02 5.37 -19.68
CA ALA A 147 -0.83 6.80 -19.46
C ALA A 147 0.66 7.16 -19.24
N HIS A 148 1.42 6.32 -18.53
CA HIS A 148 2.84 6.53 -18.26
C HIS A 148 3.71 6.40 -19.53
N ARG A 149 3.26 5.64 -20.54
CA ARG A 149 3.93 5.56 -21.85
C ARG A 149 3.65 6.76 -22.76
N SER A 150 2.74 7.66 -22.39
CA SER A 150 2.39 8.82 -23.22
C SER A 150 3.49 9.90 -23.18
N PRO A 151 3.86 10.52 -24.32
CA PRO A 151 4.90 11.55 -24.37
C PRO A 151 4.62 12.77 -23.46
N GLY A 152 3.34 13.07 -23.20
CA GLY A 152 2.92 14.20 -22.37
C GLY A 152 3.14 13.99 -20.86
N PHE A 153 3.15 12.74 -20.40
CA PHE A 153 3.35 12.39 -18.99
C PHE A 153 4.77 12.73 -18.51
N PHE A 154 5.79 12.43 -19.33
CA PHE A 154 7.19 12.76 -19.03
C PHE A 154 7.46 14.27 -18.90
N ALA A 155 6.62 15.12 -19.51
CA ALA A 155 6.72 16.57 -19.38
C ALA A 155 6.20 17.08 -18.02
N SER A 156 5.22 16.39 -17.41
CA SER A 156 4.66 16.73 -16.09
C SER A 156 5.43 16.16 -14.89
N LEU A 157 6.24 15.10 -15.08
CA LEU A 157 7.01 14.46 -14.01
C LEU A 157 8.17 15.32 -13.47
N SER A 158 8.60 16.34 -14.21
CA SER A 158 9.62 17.29 -13.75
C SER A 158 9.23 18.03 -12.46
N GLU A 159 7.95 18.04 -12.08
CA GLU A 159 7.46 18.83 -10.94
C GLU A 159 6.85 18.00 -9.79
N ALA A 160 6.60 16.68 -9.93
CA ALA A 160 5.77 15.95 -8.94
C ALA A 160 6.06 14.46 -8.62
N SER A 161 7.03 13.75 -9.22
CA SER A 161 7.01 12.27 -9.20
C SER A 161 8.14 11.55 -8.46
N GLY A 162 7.98 11.40 -7.14
CA GLY A 162 8.82 10.49 -6.36
C GLY A 162 8.32 9.04 -6.25
N GLY A 163 7.02 8.78 -6.43
CA GLY A 163 6.45 7.49 -6.01
C GLY A 163 5.25 6.97 -6.81
N ALA A 164 4.97 7.50 -8.00
CA ALA A 164 3.90 6.98 -8.85
C ALA A 164 4.25 5.59 -9.40
N GLU A 165 5.51 5.42 -9.80
CA GLU A 165 6.09 4.17 -10.29
C GLU A 165 6.12 3.09 -9.21
N ASP A 166 6.51 3.46 -7.99
CA ASP A 166 6.55 2.53 -6.85
C ASP A 166 5.16 2.04 -6.47
N LYS A 167 4.16 2.93 -6.53
CA LYS A 167 2.75 2.53 -6.38
C LYS A 167 2.30 1.56 -7.46
N ILE A 168 2.71 1.74 -8.72
CA ILE A 168 2.38 0.81 -9.81
C ILE A 168 3.05 -0.55 -9.56
N LEU A 169 4.33 -0.57 -9.18
CA LEU A 169 5.04 -1.80 -8.86
C LEU A 169 4.38 -2.54 -7.69
N ALA A 170 4.05 -1.85 -6.60
CA ALA A 170 3.35 -2.45 -5.46
C ALA A 170 1.97 -3.03 -5.84
N GLN A 171 1.20 -2.33 -6.70
CA GLN A 171 -0.08 -2.86 -7.21
C GLN A 171 0.11 -4.09 -8.10
N MET A 172 1.18 -4.12 -8.90
CA MET A 172 1.52 -5.29 -9.72
C MET A 172 1.97 -6.48 -8.87
N ASP A 173 2.69 -6.24 -7.77
CA ASP A 173 3.07 -7.28 -6.81
C ASP A 173 1.82 -7.86 -6.13
N ARG A 174 0.89 -7.01 -5.67
CA ARG A 174 -0.43 -7.48 -5.18
C ARG A 174 -1.19 -8.30 -6.23
N LEU A 175 -1.19 -7.87 -7.50
CA LEU A 175 -1.80 -8.63 -8.60
C LEU A 175 -1.15 -10.01 -8.79
N ALA A 176 0.18 -10.09 -8.74
CA ALA A 176 0.89 -11.37 -8.79
C ALA A 176 0.50 -12.28 -7.63
N HIS A 177 0.31 -11.73 -6.42
CA HIS A 177 -0.15 -12.47 -5.27
C HIS A 177 -1.60 -12.95 -5.40
N ALA A 178 -2.47 -12.15 -6.01
CA ALA A 178 -3.84 -12.58 -6.31
C ALA A 178 -3.88 -13.74 -7.33
N ASP A 179 -3.05 -13.69 -8.36
CA ASP A 179 -2.89 -14.80 -9.31
C ASP A 179 -2.31 -16.04 -8.61
N ALA A 180 -1.32 -15.85 -7.72
CA ALA A 180 -0.74 -16.92 -6.91
C ALA A 180 -1.76 -17.56 -5.96
N ALA A 181 -2.69 -16.79 -5.39
CA ALA A 181 -3.75 -17.30 -4.54
C ALA A 181 -4.72 -18.24 -5.27
N ILE A 182 -5.03 -17.96 -6.55
CA ILE A 182 -5.84 -18.86 -7.39
C ILE A 182 -5.12 -20.20 -7.60
N MET A 183 -3.81 -20.15 -7.83
CA MET A 183 -2.99 -21.36 -7.99
C MET A 183 -2.86 -22.12 -6.66
N ALA A 184 -2.67 -21.40 -5.55
CA ALA A 184 -2.62 -21.94 -4.20
C ALA A 184 -3.94 -22.64 -3.82
N ALA A 185 -5.08 -22.06 -4.18
CA ALA A 185 -6.39 -22.67 -3.97
C ALA A 185 -6.50 -24.03 -4.68
N ARG A 186 -6.11 -24.11 -5.96
CA ARG A 186 -6.05 -25.38 -6.71
C ARG A 186 -5.17 -26.40 -5.99
N ASP A 187 -3.95 -26.00 -5.63
CA ASP A 187 -2.97 -26.90 -5.03
C ASP A 187 -3.40 -27.37 -3.64
N PHE A 188 -4.02 -26.50 -2.85
CA PHE A 188 -4.52 -26.82 -1.52
C PHE A 188 -5.74 -27.74 -1.56
N PHE A 189 -6.75 -27.43 -2.38
CA PHE A 189 -7.94 -28.28 -2.49
C PHE A 189 -7.64 -29.65 -3.13
N ALA A 190 -6.62 -29.74 -3.97
CA ALA A 190 -6.14 -31.01 -4.53
C ALA A 190 -5.13 -31.75 -3.63
N CYS A 191 -4.77 -31.19 -2.47
CA CYS A 191 -3.68 -31.68 -1.61
C CYS A 191 -2.37 -31.95 -2.39
N ALA A 192 -2.04 -31.09 -3.36
CA ALA A 192 -0.84 -31.19 -4.18
C ALA A 192 0.43 -31.05 -3.32
N PRO A 193 1.62 -31.51 -3.77
CA PRO A 193 2.83 -31.57 -2.93
C PRO A 193 3.22 -30.29 -2.17
N GLY A 194 2.85 -29.11 -2.66
CA GLY A 194 3.09 -27.80 -2.03
C GLY A 194 2.00 -27.30 -1.08
N TRP A 195 0.97 -28.10 -0.77
CA TRP A 195 -0.18 -27.64 0.03
C TRP A 195 0.21 -27.15 1.44
N ARG A 196 1.32 -27.62 2.02
CA ARG A 196 1.81 -27.19 3.34
C ARG A 196 2.25 -25.73 3.35
N ASP A 197 2.86 -25.25 2.26
CA ASP A 197 3.25 -23.85 2.13
C ASP A 197 2.02 -22.95 1.99
N VAL A 198 0.98 -23.44 1.31
CA VAL A 198 -0.32 -22.77 1.25
C VAL A 198 -0.94 -22.72 2.64
N TRP A 199 -0.99 -23.85 3.36
CA TRP A 199 -1.53 -23.90 4.72
C TRP A 199 -0.81 -22.96 5.69
N LYS A 200 0.53 -22.90 5.63
CA LYS A 200 1.35 -21.95 6.38
C LYS A 200 0.96 -20.49 6.09
N THR A 201 0.69 -20.18 4.84
CA THR A 201 0.20 -18.86 4.41
C THR A 201 -1.22 -18.60 4.92
N GLU A 202 -2.08 -19.61 4.93
CA GLU A 202 -3.44 -19.52 5.44
C GLU A 202 -3.48 -19.27 6.96
N ILE A 203 -2.70 -19.97 7.78
CA ILE A 203 -2.84 -19.78 9.23
C ILE A 203 -2.29 -18.43 9.71
N GLY A 204 -1.39 -17.79 8.96
CA GLY A 204 -0.73 -16.55 9.35
C GLY A 204 -1.68 -15.44 9.84
N PRO A 205 -2.69 -15.03 9.06
CA PRO A 205 -3.65 -14.01 9.49
C PRO A 205 -4.43 -14.41 10.75
N ILE A 206 -4.64 -15.71 10.97
CA ILE A 206 -5.41 -16.20 12.13
C ILE A 206 -4.57 -16.14 13.39
N ILE A 207 -3.28 -16.44 13.30
CA ILE A 207 -2.37 -16.29 14.44
C ILE A 207 -2.19 -14.80 14.77
N GLU A 208 -1.95 -13.96 13.77
CA GLU A 208 -1.87 -12.50 13.97
C GLU A 208 -3.16 -11.92 14.57
N ASP A 209 -4.33 -12.36 14.11
CA ASP A 209 -5.61 -11.99 14.74
C ASP A 209 -5.63 -12.36 16.21
N LEU A 210 -5.33 -13.61 16.55
CA LEU A 210 -5.39 -14.11 17.92
C LEU A 210 -4.34 -13.44 18.82
N ASP A 211 -3.19 -13.03 18.28
CA ASP A 211 -2.19 -12.23 18.99
C ASP A 211 -2.72 -10.82 19.28
N VAL A 212 -3.24 -10.12 18.27
CA VAL A 212 -3.81 -8.77 18.45
C VAL A 212 -5.01 -8.79 19.41
N LEU A 213 -5.85 -9.81 19.36
CA LEU A 213 -7.00 -9.91 20.25
C LEU A 213 -6.58 -10.23 21.70
N ASP A 214 -5.46 -10.92 21.91
CA ASP A 214 -4.85 -11.12 23.23
C ASP A 214 -4.30 -9.78 23.78
N ASP A 215 -3.65 -8.98 22.94
CA ASP A 215 -3.20 -7.62 23.30
C ASP A 215 -4.38 -6.70 23.68
N VAL A 216 -5.51 -6.80 22.96
CA VAL A 216 -6.74 -6.07 23.32
C VAL A 216 -7.28 -6.53 24.68
N ALA A 217 -7.11 -7.82 25.04
CA ALA A 217 -7.49 -8.32 26.37
C ALA A 217 -6.62 -7.70 27.47
N ASP A 218 -5.32 -7.49 27.22
CA ASP A 218 -4.42 -6.76 28.13
C ASP A 218 -4.88 -5.32 28.35
N THR A 219 -5.24 -4.62 27.28
CA THR A 219 -5.80 -3.27 27.41
C THR A 219 -7.12 -3.29 28.16
N LEU A 220 -8.02 -4.22 27.87
CA LEU A 220 -9.28 -4.40 28.60
C LEU A 220 -9.03 -4.62 30.09
N GLU A 221 -8.09 -5.47 30.47
CA GLU A 221 -7.75 -5.70 31.88
C GLU A 221 -7.24 -4.40 32.52
N SER A 222 -6.39 -3.65 31.82
CA SER A 222 -5.81 -2.41 32.36
C SER A 222 -6.83 -1.30 32.62
N VAL A 223 -7.90 -1.22 31.81
CA VAL A 223 -8.92 -0.16 31.91
C VAL A 223 -10.14 -0.57 32.73
N ASN A 224 -10.23 -1.82 33.19
CA ASN A 224 -11.36 -2.33 33.98
C ASN A 224 -10.94 -2.70 35.41
N ALA A 225 -11.81 -2.41 36.37
CA ALA A 225 -11.64 -2.82 37.77
C ALA A 225 -12.79 -3.71 38.28
N ALA A 226 -13.82 -3.93 37.47
CA ALA A 226 -15.01 -4.70 37.85
C ALA A 226 -14.67 -6.20 37.86
N PRO A 227 -14.80 -6.92 39.00
CA PRO A 227 -14.40 -8.33 39.10
C PRO A 227 -15.10 -9.26 38.10
N GLY A 228 -16.36 -8.96 37.73
CA GLY A 228 -17.10 -9.74 36.73
C GLY A 228 -16.47 -9.64 35.35
N ILE A 229 -16.12 -8.42 34.90
CA ILE A 229 -15.49 -8.19 33.60
C ILE A 229 -14.09 -8.81 33.55
N LEU A 230 -13.32 -8.68 34.64
CA LEU A 230 -11.99 -9.29 34.74
C LEU A 230 -12.06 -10.82 34.60
N ALA A 231 -13.05 -11.47 35.21
CA ALA A 231 -13.26 -12.91 35.04
C ALA A 231 -13.64 -13.30 33.59
N GLU A 232 -14.40 -12.46 32.90
CA GLU A 232 -14.76 -12.69 31.50
C GLU A 232 -13.59 -12.47 30.53
N ILE A 233 -12.70 -11.51 30.82
CA ILE A 233 -11.45 -11.27 30.09
C ILE A 233 -10.52 -12.48 30.23
N GLU A 234 -10.34 -12.99 31.44
CA GLU A 234 -9.49 -14.17 31.67
C GLU A 234 -10.04 -15.41 30.92
N ALA A 235 -11.36 -15.65 31.00
CA ALA A 235 -11.99 -16.73 30.25
C ALA A 235 -11.90 -16.54 28.73
N PHE A 236 -11.76 -15.30 28.26
CA PHE A 236 -11.51 -15.01 26.85
C PHE A 236 -10.06 -15.33 26.46
N ARG A 237 -9.06 -14.95 27.26
CA ARG A 237 -7.65 -15.31 27.02
C ARG A 237 -7.43 -16.82 26.96
N GLU A 238 -8.02 -17.57 27.89
CA GLU A 238 -7.97 -19.03 27.88
C GLU A 238 -8.49 -19.61 26.55
N ARG A 239 -9.63 -19.09 26.07
CA ARG A 239 -10.20 -19.49 24.77
C ARG A 239 -9.32 -19.08 23.58
N VAL A 240 -8.66 -17.92 23.63
CA VAL A 240 -7.69 -17.51 22.59
C VAL A 240 -6.52 -18.48 22.55
N GLY A 241 -6.02 -18.92 23.71
CA GLY A 241 -5.03 -20.00 23.82
C GLY A 241 -5.50 -21.30 23.17
N ASP A 242 -6.69 -21.78 23.55
CA ASP A 242 -7.31 -22.99 22.97
C ASP A 242 -7.48 -22.89 21.45
N HIS A 243 -7.80 -21.69 20.94
CA HIS A 243 -7.89 -21.43 19.52
C HIS A 243 -6.53 -21.53 18.81
N LYS A 244 -5.44 -20.98 19.39
CA LYS A 244 -4.08 -21.12 18.84
C LYS A 244 -3.67 -22.60 18.76
N ASP A 245 -3.95 -23.37 19.81
CA ASP A 245 -3.70 -24.81 19.84
C ASP A 245 -4.51 -25.55 18.77
N THR A 246 -5.78 -25.19 18.61
CA THR A 246 -6.66 -25.76 17.58
C THR A 246 -6.14 -25.47 16.17
N VAL A 247 -5.67 -24.25 15.90
CA VAL A 247 -5.07 -23.87 14.59
C VAL A 247 -3.82 -24.70 14.31
N ASN A 248 -2.94 -24.87 15.30
CA ASN A 248 -1.73 -25.69 15.16
C ASN A 248 -2.06 -27.16 14.88
N ASP A 249 -3.09 -27.70 15.52
CA ASP A 249 -3.51 -29.09 15.33
C ASP A 249 -4.28 -29.34 14.03
N LEU A 250 -4.93 -28.33 13.45
CA LEU A 250 -5.61 -28.46 12.15
C LEU A 250 -4.66 -28.90 11.03
N GLY A 251 -3.40 -28.43 11.04
CA GLY A 251 -2.40 -28.85 10.06
C GLY A 251 -2.08 -30.35 10.14
N LYS A 252 -1.96 -30.89 11.36
CA LYS A 252 -1.72 -32.33 11.61
C LYS A 252 -2.94 -33.16 11.19
N ARG A 253 -4.15 -32.67 11.49
CA ARG A 253 -5.41 -33.31 11.09
C ARG A 253 -5.59 -33.33 9.58
N LEU A 254 -5.21 -32.26 8.89
CA LEU A 254 -5.16 -32.18 7.42
C LEU A 254 -4.20 -33.22 6.86
N GLU A 255 -2.99 -33.31 7.39
CA GLU A 255 -1.97 -34.28 6.97
C GLU A 255 -2.42 -35.72 7.20
N ALA A 256 -3.12 -35.99 8.31
CA ALA A 256 -3.70 -37.29 8.62
C ALA A 256 -4.98 -37.61 7.83
N GLY A 257 -5.48 -36.67 7.00
CA GLY A 257 -6.72 -36.84 6.24
C GLY A 257 -8.00 -36.88 7.09
N GLN A 258 -7.94 -36.39 8.33
CA GLN A 258 -9.06 -36.37 9.28
C GLN A 258 -10.02 -35.19 9.02
N VAL A 259 -9.52 -34.14 8.39
CA VAL A 259 -10.28 -32.96 7.96
C VAL A 259 -9.90 -32.67 6.51
N GLY A 260 -10.88 -32.30 5.69
CA GLY A 260 -10.63 -31.90 4.30
C GLY A 260 -10.14 -30.43 4.20
N PRO A 261 -9.50 -30.03 3.10
CA PRO A 261 -8.98 -28.66 2.93
C PRO A 261 -10.05 -27.57 3.14
N ALA A 262 -11.24 -27.71 2.55
CA ALA A 262 -12.34 -26.75 2.73
C ALA A 262 -12.81 -26.67 4.19
N GLN A 263 -13.01 -27.82 4.84
CA GLN A 263 -13.42 -27.87 6.24
C GLN A 263 -12.36 -27.26 7.17
N ALA A 264 -11.07 -27.40 6.87
CA ALA A 264 -10.03 -26.78 7.66
C ALA A 264 -10.07 -25.25 7.56
N LEU A 265 -10.32 -24.69 6.36
CA LEU A 265 -10.53 -23.25 6.22
C LEU A 265 -11.80 -22.79 6.96
N GLU A 266 -12.87 -23.59 6.94
CA GLU A 266 -14.12 -23.27 7.65
C GLU A 266 -13.90 -23.20 9.17
N GLU A 267 -13.05 -24.08 9.70
CA GLU A 267 -12.63 -24.00 11.11
C GLU A 267 -11.79 -22.76 11.41
N LEU A 268 -10.92 -22.31 10.48
CA LEU A 268 -10.21 -21.04 10.64
C LEU A 268 -11.18 -19.86 10.68
N ASP A 269 -12.18 -19.86 9.78
CA ASP A 269 -13.21 -18.81 9.70
C ASP A 269 -14.08 -18.79 10.97
N ARG A 270 -14.41 -19.97 11.52
CA ARG A 270 -15.11 -20.12 12.79
C ARG A 270 -14.29 -19.55 13.95
N ILE A 271 -13.02 -19.94 14.07
CA ILE A 271 -12.12 -19.51 15.15
C ILE A 271 -11.98 -17.98 15.16
N THR A 272 -11.63 -17.38 14.03
CA THR A 272 -11.47 -15.92 13.95
C THR A 272 -12.79 -15.20 14.17
N GLY A 273 -13.90 -15.72 13.61
CA GLY A 273 -15.22 -15.14 13.79
C GLY A 273 -15.69 -15.13 15.25
N GLU A 274 -15.52 -16.25 15.96
CA GLU A 274 -15.85 -16.36 17.39
C GLU A 274 -14.97 -15.44 18.25
N ALA A 275 -13.66 -15.43 18.03
CA ALA A 275 -12.74 -14.59 18.78
C ALA A 275 -13.06 -13.10 18.58
N ARG A 276 -13.20 -12.65 17.33
CA ARG A 276 -13.52 -11.26 16.97
C ARG A 276 -14.88 -10.82 17.52
N ALA A 277 -15.90 -11.66 17.41
CA ALA A 277 -17.22 -11.36 17.96
C ALA A 277 -17.16 -11.21 19.48
N ARG A 278 -16.45 -12.11 20.17
CA ARG A 278 -16.34 -12.06 21.62
C ARG A 278 -15.54 -10.85 22.10
N THR A 279 -14.48 -10.44 21.39
CA THR A 279 -13.76 -9.20 21.71
C THR A 279 -14.65 -7.98 21.57
N ALA A 280 -15.46 -7.90 20.50
CA ALA A 280 -16.39 -6.78 20.31
C ALA A 280 -17.44 -6.69 21.44
N GLU A 281 -17.96 -7.83 21.92
CA GLU A 281 -18.85 -7.90 23.09
C GLU A 281 -18.15 -7.37 24.34
N LEU A 282 -16.93 -7.85 24.64
CA LEU A 282 -16.17 -7.41 25.82
C LEU A 282 -15.83 -5.92 25.80
N ILE A 283 -15.50 -5.37 24.63
CA ILE A 283 -15.31 -3.93 24.45
C ILE A 283 -16.60 -3.19 24.78
N GLU A 284 -17.74 -3.61 24.21
CA GLU A 284 -19.02 -2.93 24.46
C GLU A 284 -19.42 -3.00 25.95
N ASP A 285 -19.28 -4.16 26.59
CA ASP A 285 -19.60 -4.36 28.01
C ASP A 285 -18.69 -3.55 28.94
N SER A 286 -17.40 -3.49 28.63
CA SER A 286 -16.44 -2.64 29.35
C SER A 286 -16.82 -1.15 29.25
N LEU A 287 -17.12 -0.68 28.03
CA LEU A 287 -17.48 0.71 27.79
C LEU A 287 -18.81 1.09 28.43
N LEU A 288 -19.79 0.19 28.47
CA LEU A 288 -21.07 0.38 29.16
C LEU A 288 -20.91 0.47 30.68
N THR A 289 -19.95 -0.26 31.23
CA THR A 289 -19.68 -0.28 32.67
C THR A 289 -18.96 0.98 33.14
N ASP A 290 -18.15 1.61 32.28
CA ASP A 290 -17.49 2.88 32.60
C ASP A 290 -18.43 4.09 32.49
N ALA A 291 -19.08 4.42 33.60
CA ALA A 291 -19.93 5.59 33.74
C ALA A 291 -19.17 6.94 33.86
N SER A 292 -17.85 6.96 33.72
CA SER A 292 -17.07 8.20 33.78
C SER A 292 -17.32 9.10 32.55
N PRO A 293 -16.98 10.40 32.61
CA PRO A 293 -17.02 11.26 31.42
C PRO A 293 -16.16 10.74 30.26
N LEU A 294 -15.00 10.14 30.55
CA LEU A 294 -14.13 9.54 29.54
C LEU A 294 -14.74 8.27 28.96
N GLY A 295 -15.27 7.37 29.80
CA GLY A 295 -15.99 6.18 29.38
C GLY A 295 -17.14 6.49 28.42
N ARG A 296 -17.93 7.54 28.71
CA ARG A 296 -18.97 8.03 27.79
C ARG A 296 -18.43 8.51 26.44
N GLN A 297 -17.25 9.14 26.41
CA GLN A 297 -16.62 9.55 25.15
C GLN A 297 -16.13 8.34 24.35
N ARG A 298 -15.53 7.36 25.01
CA ARG A 298 -15.09 6.10 24.39
C ARG A 298 -16.28 5.31 23.84
N TYR A 299 -17.38 5.22 24.60
CA TYR A 299 -18.63 4.60 24.14
C TYR A 299 -19.25 5.35 22.95
N ALA A 300 -19.29 6.69 22.97
CA ALA A 300 -19.75 7.47 21.83
C ALA A 300 -18.87 7.27 20.59
N ARG A 301 -17.55 7.12 20.77
CA ARG A 301 -16.63 6.77 19.67
C ARG A 301 -16.93 5.38 19.10
N TRP A 302 -17.18 4.39 19.96
CA TRP A 302 -17.56 3.03 19.57
C TRP A 302 -18.86 3.00 18.76
N LYS A 303 -19.90 3.75 19.16
CA LYS A 303 -21.20 3.73 18.47
C LYS A 303 -21.28 4.63 17.24
N ASP A 304 -20.69 5.83 17.28
CA ASP A 304 -21.02 6.89 16.32
C ASP A 304 -19.81 7.44 15.53
N MET A 305 -18.65 7.66 16.17
CA MET A 305 -17.52 8.31 15.47
C MET A 305 -16.71 7.32 14.63
N GLY A 306 -16.51 6.11 15.13
CA GLY A 306 -15.71 5.07 14.50
C GLY A 306 -14.23 5.44 14.35
N ILE A 307 -13.43 4.46 13.96
CA ILE A 307 -12.03 4.67 13.56
C ILE A 307 -11.96 4.55 12.05
N ARG A 308 -11.14 5.40 11.42
CA ARG A 308 -10.89 5.33 9.99
C ARG A 308 -9.82 4.27 9.73
N LEU A 309 -10.14 3.36 8.82
CA LEU A 309 -9.20 2.33 8.40
C LEU A 309 -8.07 2.96 7.60
N THR A 310 -6.85 2.54 7.92
CA THR A 310 -5.64 2.86 7.17
C THR A 310 -4.84 1.58 6.98
N ALA A 311 -3.95 1.53 5.98
CA ALA A 311 -3.07 0.37 5.83
C ALA A 311 -2.34 0.00 7.12
N ALA A 312 -1.90 1.01 7.90
CA ALA A 312 -1.18 0.82 9.15
C ALA A 312 -2.00 0.21 10.30
N ASN A 313 -3.33 0.11 10.19
CA ASN A 313 -4.17 -0.44 11.25
C ASN A 313 -5.06 -1.59 10.80
N ALA A 314 -4.98 -2.00 9.54
CA ALA A 314 -5.88 -2.97 8.93
C ALA A 314 -5.20 -4.01 8.03
N GLU A 315 -3.99 -3.73 7.51
CA GLU A 315 -3.17 -4.71 6.81
C GLU A 315 -2.44 -5.62 7.81
N TYR A 316 -2.32 -6.90 7.46
CA TYR A 316 -1.52 -7.86 8.21
C TYR A 316 -0.04 -7.60 8.02
N ASP A 317 0.75 -7.89 9.06
CA ASP A 317 2.19 -7.64 9.13
C ASP A 317 3.01 -8.68 8.36
N ALA A 318 2.37 -9.80 7.97
CA ALA A 318 2.96 -10.86 7.16
C ALA A 318 4.00 -11.72 7.90
N ALA A 319 3.93 -11.72 9.23
CA ALA A 319 4.77 -12.53 10.09
C ALA A 319 4.00 -12.99 11.32
N TYR A 320 4.24 -14.23 11.77
CA TYR A 320 3.70 -14.74 13.03
C TYR A 320 4.70 -15.65 13.74
N TRP A 321 4.61 -15.75 15.07
CA TRP A 321 5.47 -16.65 15.83
C TRP A 321 4.95 -18.10 15.74
N SER A 322 5.81 -19.04 15.34
CA SER A 322 5.50 -20.47 15.39
C SER A 322 6.17 -21.13 16.59
N GLN A 323 5.36 -21.64 17.52
CA GLN A 323 5.86 -22.38 18.68
C GLN A 323 6.58 -23.67 18.26
N ASP A 324 6.03 -24.40 17.28
CA ASP A 324 6.62 -25.65 16.80
C ASP A 324 7.99 -25.44 16.14
N ALA A 325 8.18 -24.32 15.44
CA ALA A 325 9.42 -23.97 14.75
C ALA A 325 10.38 -23.12 15.61
N ASP A 326 9.91 -22.63 16.76
CA ASP A 326 10.64 -21.71 17.66
C ASP A 326 11.22 -20.50 16.91
N THR A 327 10.43 -19.94 15.98
CA THR A 327 10.88 -18.83 15.12
C THR A 327 9.72 -18.06 14.50
N ASP A 328 10.01 -16.83 14.06
CA ASP A 328 9.10 -16.03 13.26
C ASP A 328 8.96 -16.62 11.86
N ILE A 329 7.71 -16.76 11.46
CA ILE A 329 7.32 -17.28 10.18
C ILE A 329 6.82 -16.13 9.31
N GLU A 330 7.60 -15.81 8.29
CA GLU A 330 7.15 -14.95 7.20
C GLU A 330 6.17 -15.68 6.29
N TYR A 331 5.11 -14.99 5.89
CA TYR A 331 4.12 -15.45 4.92
C TYR A 331 3.64 -14.28 4.05
N ASN A 332 2.68 -14.53 3.15
CA ASN A 332 2.13 -13.48 2.30
C ASN A 332 0.61 -13.34 2.45
N PRO A 333 0.11 -12.33 3.18
CA PRO A 333 -1.32 -12.17 3.42
C PRO A 333 -2.13 -11.87 2.15
N ALA A 334 -1.49 -11.34 1.10
CA ALA A 334 -2.13 -11.08 -0.19
C ALA A 334 -2.30 -12.35 -1.05
N ALA A 335 -1.60 -13.44 -0.71
CA ALA A 335 -1.61 -14.71 -1.43
C ALA A 335 -2.42 -15.81 -0.73
N THR A 336 -3.08 -15.50 0.38
CA THR A 336 -4.05 -16.38 1.06
C THR A 336 -5.20 -16.75 0.14
N ILE A 337 -5.99 -17.79 0.40
CA ILE A 337 -7.20 -18.18 -0.32
C ILE A 337 -8.36 -17.29 0.15
N ARG A 338 -8.48 -17.06 1.46
CA ARG A 338 -9.42 -16.09 2.05
C ARG A 338 -9.04 -14.67 1.65
N LEU A 339 -10.01 -13.76 1.64
CA LEU A 339 -9.80 -12.38 1.20
C LEU A 339 -9.39 -11.51 2.39
N THR A 340 -8.26 -10.82 2.27
CA THR A 340 -7.66 -9.98 3.33
C THR A 340 -7.54 -8.52 2.86
N ALA A 341 -7.29 -7.60 3.78
CA ALA A 341 -6.99 -6.21 3.45
C ALA A 341 -5.82 -6.06 2.45
N ASN A 342 -4.83 -6.95 2.53
CA ASN A 342 -3.65 -6.95 1.67
C ASN A 342 -3.94 -7.41 0.22
N SER A 343 -5.12 -7.97 -0.05
CA SER A 343 -5.48 -8.55 -1.35
C SER A 343 -5.62 -7.50 -2.45
N ALA A 344 -5.25 -7.86 -3.69
CA ALA A 344 -5.32 -6.93 -4.82
C ALA A 344 -6.74 -6.42 -5.08
N GLY A 345 -6.89 -5.11 -5.30
CA GLY A 345 -8.16 -4.49 -5.65
C GLY A 345 -9.15 -4.32 -4.49
N VAL A 346 -8.78 -4.74 -3.27
CA VAL A 346 -9.47 -4.38 -2.03
C VAL A 346 -9.14 -2.92 -1.71
N ASP A 347 -10.17 -2.10 -1.52
CA ASP A 347 -10.06 -0.69 -1.18
C ASP A 347 -10.85 -0.44 0.11
N PHE A 348 -10.14 -0.13 1.19
CA PHE A 348 -10.72 0.08 2.51
C PHE A 348 -10.30 1.41 3.15
N GLU A 349 -9.38 2.15 2.54
CA GLU A 349 -8.78 3.35 3.12
C GLU A 349 -9.87 4.39 3.39
N GLY A 350 -9.93 4.88 4.63
CA GLY A 350 -10.93 5.87 5.06
C GLY A 350 -12.34 5.32 5.29
N LEU A 351 -12.60 4.03 5.05
CA LEU A 351 -13.85 3.39 5.49
C LEU A 351 -13.91 3.34 7.02
N PRO A 352 -15.12 3.35 7.61
CA PRO A 352 -15.28 3.13 9.04
C PRO A 352 -14.86 1.69 9.40
N ALA A 353 -14.10 1.56 10.48
CA ALA A 353 -13.61 0.29 10.97
C ALA A 353 -14.76 -0.53 11.58
N PRO A 354 -15.00 -1.78 11.14
CA PRO A 354 -16.04 -2.62 11.69
C PRO A 354 -15.67 -3.14 13.09
N ALA A 355 -16.65 -3.32 13.97
CA ALA A 355 -16.42 -3.84 15.33
C ALA A 355 -15.74 -5.23 15.34
N THR A 356 -16.03 -6.05 14.32
CA THR A 356 -15.50 -7.42 14.22
C THR A 356 -14.24 -7.52 13.33
N GLY A 357 -13.78 -6.44 12.72
CA GLY A 357 -12.64 -6.50 11.77
C GLY A 357 -12.91 -7.25 10.47
N VAL A 358 -14.19 -7.39 10.09
CA VAL A 358 -14.60 -7.98 8.81
C VAL A 358 -15.38 -6.96 8.00
N LEU A 359 -14.88 -6.61 6.82
CA LEU A 359 -15.65 -5.88 5.81
C LEU A 359 -16.39 -6.85 4.90
N THR A 360 -17.38 -6.34 4.19
CA THR A 360 -18.07 -7.10 3.15
C THR A 360 -17.83 -6.46 1.80
N ALA A 361 -17.17 -7.19 0.90
CA ALA A 361 -17.05 -6.83 -0.51
C ALA A 361 -18.03 -7.68 -1.32
N GLY A 362 -19.21 -7.12 -1.60
CA GLY A 362 -20.31 -7.86 -2.23
C GLY A 362 -20.89 -8.92 -1.29
N HIS A 363 -20.60 -10.20 -1.54
CA HIS A 363 -21.00 -11.33 -0.71
C HIS A 363 -19.81 -12.03 -0.01
N SER A 364 -18.60 -11.49 -0.14
CA SER A 364 -17.40 -12.09 0.44
C SER A 364 -16.93 -11.32 1.67
N PRO A 365 -16.53 -12.03 2.74
CA PRO A 365 -15.84 -11.40 3.86
C PRO A 365 -14.43 -10.96 3.44
N VAL A 366 -14.03 -9.76 3.89
CA VAL A 366 -12.66 -9.26 3.80
C VAL A 366 -12.14 -9.07 5.21
N TYR A 367 -11.15 -9.87 5.59
CA TYR A 367 -10.58 -9.83 6.93
C TYR A 367 -9.54 -8.72 7.04
N LEU A 368 -9.66 -7.92 8.10
CA LEU A 368 -8.73 -6.87 8.48
C LEU A 368 -8.00 -7.29 9.76
N LEU A 369 -6.72 -6.97 9.88
CA LEU A 369 -6.03 -7.10 11.16
C LEU A 369 -6.69 -6.11 12.15
N PRO A 370 -7.25 -6.57 13.29
CA PRO A 370 -8.11 -5.72 14.12
C PRO A 370 -7.32 -4.81 15.08
N MET A 371 -6.11 -4.34 14.71
CA MET A 371 -5.25 -3.53 15.59
C MET A 371 -5.90 -2.24 16.07
N TYR A 372 -6.80 -1.68 15.27
CA TYR A 372 -7.54 -0.47 15.66
C TYR A 372 -8.47 -0.69 16.86
N LEU A 373 -8.80 -1.92 17.25
CA LEU A 373 -9.73 -2.18 18.36
C LEU A 373 -9.23 -1.62 19.69
N ASP A 374 -7.92 -1.70 19.94
CA ASP A 374 -7.27 -1.14 21.12
C ASP A 374 -7.55 0.36 21.29
N ARG A 375 -7.58 1.09 20.17
CA ARG A 375 -7.83 2.54 20.14
C ARG A 375 -9.24 2.92 20.61
N TYR A 376 -10.19 1.98 20.67
CA TYR A 376 -11.49 2.24 21.30
C TYR A 376 -11.41 2.27 22.82
N LEU A 377 -10.42 1.63 23.42
CA LEU A 377 -10.21 1.57 24.87
C LEU A 377 -9.28 2.68 25.38
N SER A 378 -8.43 3.21 24.50
CA SER A 378 -7.53 4.33 24.79
C SER A 378 -8.23 5.70 24.92
N ASP A 379 -7.70 6.55 25.80
CA ASP A 379 -8.23 7.90 26.07
C ASP A 379 -7.83 8.92 24.99
N ASN A 380 -6.68 8.74 24.35
CA ASN A 380 -6.20 9.57 23.26
C ASN A 380 -6.22 8.77 21.95
N LEU A 381 -6.78 9.35 20.90
CA LEU A 381 -6.39 8.95 19.56
C LEU A 381 -5.05 9.64 19.30
N ASP A 382 -3.97 8.89 19.13
CA ASP A 382 -2.71 9.51 18.73
C ASP A 382 -2.96 10.40 17.50
N GLU A 383 -2.72 11.70 17.63
CA GLU A 383 -2.65 12.69 16.53
C GLU A 383 -1.40 12.45 15.64
N ALA A 384 -0.89 11.22 15.59
CA ALA A 384 0.20 10.86 14.71
C ALA A 384 -0.35 10.55 13.30
N GLY A 385 -0.71 11.60 12.56
CA GLY A 385 -0.87 11.49 11.11
C GLY A 385 -1.76 12.52 10.40
N GLU A 386 -2.63 13.23 11.08
CA GLU A 386 -3.56 14.18 10.43
C GLU A 386 -3.13 15.65 10.60
N GLY A 387 -1.87 15.92 10.27
CA GLY A 387 -1.35 17.28 10.15
C GLY A 387 -1.48 17.83 8.74
N SER A 388 -2.69 17.95 8.20
CA SER A 388 -2.94 18.78 7.00
C SER A 388 -3.58 20.10 7.42
N SER A 389 -2.83 20.92 8.15
CA SER A 389 -3.15 22.33 8.33
C SER A 389 -2.77 23.08 7.05
N SER A 390 -3.77 23.40 6.22
CA SER A 390 -3.67 24.43 5.19
C SER A 390 -4.24 25.74 5.72
N THR A 391 -3.37 26.73 5.90
CA THR A 391 -3.70 28.16 5.83
C THR A 391 -2.87 28.79 4.74
#